data_AF-A0A258WS57-F1
#
_entry.id   AF-A0A258WS57-F1
#
_cell.length_a   1.000
_cell.length_b   1.000
_cell.length_c   1.000
_cell.angle_alpha   90.00
_cell.angle_beta   90.00
_cell.angle_gamma   90.00
#
_symmetry.space_group_name_H-M   'P 1'
#
loop_
_entity.id
_entity.type
_entity.pdbx_description
1 polymer ?
#
loop_
_entity_poly.entity_id
_entity_poly.type
_entity_poly.pdbx_seq_one_letter_code
_entity_poly.pdbx_strand_id
1 'polypeptide(L)'
;MKRRELIKGLTFLPLAGAIAGSTETAMGAANEFITPVLPDGPLTPGPQIFQSIGVEPVINCRGTFTIIGGSIELPEVRAAMDSASRHFVQMDELADAVGKRLAELTGAKWGMVTAGCAAALKMATAACVAGGNPEKLHQIPDLSGLDKTEVIIPAGSFSAYDFAIQNIGVKIIRVETIEELKDALGPKTAMIKLSGGNLVPGPMSLEVIAAIAKPLNIPILADAAAEILTIPNVHLKNGATMVAYSGGKAICGPQCAGLLLGPKNILMSAWQASSPHHGPGRDNKVGREETLGMLAAVETWVKMDHAAREKNWMTWVNAIAKRVSGIESIKTTIREPEGINNRSASLSISWDPEKLHLSSAELIQELISSKPRITVGGGRSTDPGMASISINASQMQPGQDKIVGDKIFELLSKKRSPKVETAMKAPGSKIGGRWDLEIDYFSSKSDHILYLEQDGNWLKGIHKTDFSVREISGSIEGNEVKFLSPGRRPAVSYTFAGTISGDTITGKIDMGEFLPANFSGKKNTKDPDRIPIVFPEGRPMGN
;
A
#
# COMPACT_ATOMS: atom_id res chain seq x y z
N MET A 1 -51.06 -40.95 -28.00
CA MET A 1 -51.12 -42.39 -28.36
C MET A 1 -49.71 -42.97 -28.33
N LYS A 2 -49.59 -44.23 -27.89
CA LYS A 2 -48.41 -44.96 -27.40
C LYS A 2 -47.29 -45.18 -28.42
N ARG A 3 -46.01 -45.21 -27.98
CA ARG A 3 -45.19 -46.43 -27.79
C ARG A 3 -43.68 -46.14 -27.52
N ARG A 4 -43.15 -46.82 -26.48
CA ARG A 4 -41.83 -47.52 -26.38
C ARG A 4 -40.55 -46.67 -26.20
N GLU A 5 -39.57 -46.95 -25.33
CA GLU A 5 -39.20 -48.11 -24.48
C GLU A 5 -38.24 -47.72 -23.31
N LEU A 6 -38.31 -48.56 -22.26
CA LEU A 6 -37.31 -49.05 -21.28
C LEU A 6 -36.32 -48.10 -20.57
N ILE A 7 -36.44 -47.88 -19.24
CA ILE A 7 -36.03 -48.70 -18.06
C ILE A 7 -34.50 -48.81 -17.89
N LYS A 8 -33.93 -48.18 -16.83
CA LYS A 8 -33.30 -48.84 -15.65
C LYS A 8 -32.59 -47.82 -14.75
N GLY A 9 -32.87 -47.88 -13.45
CA GLY A 9 -32.15 -47.16 -12.41
C GLY A 9 -32.90 -47.16 -11.08
N LEU A 10 -32.72 -48.22 -10.29
CA LEU A 10 -33.36 -48.49 -9.01
C LEU A 10 -33.13 -47.41 -7.95
N THR A 11 -34.22 -47.02 -7.29
CA THR A 11 -34.31 -46.44 -5.95
C THR A 11 -34.05 -47.49 -4.87
N PHE A 12 -33.48 -47.12 -3.71
CA PHE A 12 -34.01 -47.41 -2.37
C PHE A 12 -33.20 -46.67 -1.27
N LEU A 13 -33.85 -45.72 -0.59
CA LEU A 13 -33.64 -45.28 0.80
C LEU A 13 -34.08 -46.43 1.77
N PRO A 14 -34.06 -46.38 3.14
CA PRO A 14 -33.88 -45.24 4.07
C PRO A 14 -33.20 -45.52 5.47
N LEU A 15 -33.08 -44.44 6.28
CA LEU A 15 -33.32 -44.30 7.74
C LEU A 15 -32.37 -44.81 8.87
N ALA A 16 -32.15 -43.86 9.81
CA ALA A 16 -32.20 -43.96 11.29
C ALA A 16 -30.91 -44.16 12.15
N GLY A 17 -30.46 -43.05 12.77
CA GLY A 17 -30.42 -42.84 14.24
C GLY A 17 -29.36 -43.51 15.12
N ALA A 18 -28.51 -42.70 15.81
CA ALA A 18 -28.08 -42.93 17.19
C ALA A 18 -27.38 -41.68 17.78
N ILE A 19 -27.67 -41.39 19.04
CA ILE A 19 -27.06 -40.38 19.92
C ILE A 19 -25.86 -41.03 20.63
N ALA A 20 -24.72 -40.35 20.71
CA ALA A 20 -23.74 -40.57 21.78
C ALA A 20 -22.90 -39.30 21.98
N GLY A 21 -22.90 -38.77 23.20
CA GLY A 21 -21.96 -37.75 23.63
C GLY A 21 -20.66 -38.38 24.13
N SER A 22 -19.55 -37.69 23.94
CA SER A 22 -18.39 -37.74 24.82
C SER A 22 -17.52 -36.51 24.60
N THR A 23 -17.32 -35.77 25.69
CA THR A 23 -16.26 -34.80 25.86
C THR A 23 -14.91 -35.51 25.80
N GLU A 24 -14.04 -35.15 24.85
CA GLU A 24 -12.61 -35.37 25.01
C GLU A 24 -11.81 -34.18 24.46
N THR A 25 -10.90 -33.75 25.32
CA THR A 25 -9.87 -32.72 25.20
C THR A 25 -8.96 -32.93 23.98
N ALA A 26 -8.71 -31.86 23.22
CA ALA A 26 -7.62 -31.82 22.24
C ALA A 26 -6.62 -30.70 22.58
N MET A 27 -5.64 -31.05 23.43
CA MET A 27 -4.31 -30.42 23.46
C MET A 27 -3.31 -31.50 23.04
N GLY A 28 -2.53 -31.25 21.97
CA GLY A 28 -1.43 -32.14 21.61
C GLY A 28 -0.99 -32.05 20.15
N ALA A 29 0.02 -31.20 19.93
CA ALA A 29 0.96 -31.08 18.81
C ALA A 29 1.12 -32.29 17.85
N ALA A 30 1.32 -32.03 16.56
CA ALA A 30 2.64 -31.87 15.92
C ALA A 30 2.56 -32.00 14.39
N ASN A 31 3.29 -31.10 13.72
CA ASN A 31 3.93 -31.22 12.40
C ASN A 31 3.55 -32.40 11.48
N GLU A 32 2.75 -32.09 10.46
CA GLU A 32 2.97 -32.62 9.11
C GLU A 32 2.69 -31.51 8.07
N PHE A 33 3.70 -30.68 7.79
CA PHE A 33 3.72 -29.86 6.59
C PHE A 33 4.27 -30.68 5.41
N ILE A 34 3.59 -31.78 5.07
CA ILE A 34 3.71 -32.37 3.75
C ILE A 34 2.59 -31.74 2.94
N THR A 35 2.89 -30.68 2.20
CA THR A 35 1.95 -30.18 1.20
C THR A 35 2.13 -31.05 -0.04
N PRO A 36 1.15 -31.89 -0.44
CA PRO A 36 1.10 -32.29 -1.83
C PRO A 36 0.91 -31.02 -2.65
N VAL A 37 1.59 -30.93 -3.79
CA VAL A 37 1.30 -29.94 -4.82
C VAL A 37 -0.17 -30.16 -5.20
N LEU A 38 -1.08 -29.35 -4.66
CA LEU A 38 -2.47 -29.39 -5.08
C LEU A 38 -2.51 -28.94 -6.54
N PRO A 39 -3.13 -29.72 -7.45
CA PRO A 39 -3.31 -29.29 -8.83
C PRO A 39 -4.20 -28.05 -8.89
N ASP A 40 -4.05 -27.27 -9.96
CA ASP A 40 -4.99 -26.22 -10.34
C ASP A 40 -6.42 -26.79 -10.30
N GLY A 41 -7.23 -26.31 -9.37
CA GLY A 41 -8.56 -26.87 -9.07
C GLY A 41 -9.60 -25.78 -8.78
N PRO A 42 -10.88 -26.16 -8.60
CA PRO A 42 -11.90 -25.22 -8.17
C PRO A 42 -11.57 -24.66 -6.78
N LEU A 43 -12.00 -23.41 -6.54
CA LEU A 43 -11.91 -22.77 -5.24
C LEU A 43 -12.45 -23.70 -4.14
N THR A 44 -11.62 -24.01 -3.16
CA THR A 44 -11.99 -24.87 -2.02
C THR A 44 -11.99 -24.07 -0.72
N PRO A 45 -13.16 -23.69 -0.17
CA PRO A 45 -13.23 -22.99 1.11
C PRO A 45 -12.56 -23.80 2.25
N GLY A 46 -11.70 -23.15 3.03
CA GLY A 46 -10.99 -23.77 4.15
C GLY A 46 -9.54 -23.28 4.28
N PRO A 47 -8.71 -23.94 5.10
CA PRO A 47 -7.33 -23.53 5.35
C PRO A 47 -6.44 -23.46 4.11
N GLN A 48 -6.80 -24.17 3.03
CA GLN A 48 -6.05 -24.25 1.77
C GLN A 48 -6.69 -23.42 0.64
N ILE A 49 -7.54 -22.43 0.98
CA ILE A 49 -8.29 -21.64 -0.01
C ILE A 49 -7.40 -20.99 -1.07
N PHE A 50 -6.26 -20.43 -0.69
CA PHE A 50 -5.30 -19.83 -1.62
C PHE A 50 -4.57 -20.90 -2.43
N GLN A 51 -4.11 -21.98 -1.79
CA GLN A 51 -3.39 -23.06 -2.46
C GLN A 51 -4.27 -23.82 -3.46
N SER A 52 -5.59 -23.89 -3.21
CA SER A 52 -6.56 -24.52 -4.13
C SER A 52 -6.59 -23.86 -5.52
N ILE A 53 -6.10 -22.62 -5.63
CA ILE A 53 -5.98 -21.86 -6.87
C ILE A 53 -4.51 -21.49 -7.19
N GLY A 54 -3.55 -22.25 -6.65
CA GLY A 54 -2.12 -22.10 -6.95
C GLY A 54 -1.42 -20.93 -6.25
N VAL A 55 -2.05 -20.29 -5.26
CA VAL A 55 -1.46 -19.16 -4.50
C VAL A 55 -0.92 -19.64 -3.17
N GLU A 56 0.39 -19.45 -2.93
CA GLU A 56 1.01 -19.75 -1.64
C GLU A 56 0.90 -18.54 -0.69
N PRO A 57 0.31 -18.70 0.51
CA PRO A 57 0.24 -17.66 1.53
C PRO A 57 1.61 -17.21 2.03
N VAL A 58 1.61 -16.06 2.72
CA VAL A 58 2.82 -15.45 3.26
C VAL A 58 2.64 -15.07 4.73
N ILE A 59 3.71 -15.24 5.52
CA ILE A 59 3.79 -14.68 6.87
C ILE A 59 4.15 -13.20 6.74
N ASN A 60 3.26 -12.33 7.23
CA ASN A 60 3.42 -10.88 7.12
C ASN A 60 4.20 -10.30 8.30
N CYS A 61 5.48 -10.01 8.06
CA CYS A 61 6.37 -9.27 8.96
C CYS A 61 6.72 -7.88 8.41
N ARG A 62 5.94 -7.35 7.46
CA ARG A 62 6.20 -6.05 6.80
C ARG A 62 5.22 -4.97 7.23
N GLY A 63 4.05 -5.34 7.73
CA GLY A 63 2.98 -4.42 8.14
C GLY A 63 1.82 -4.41 7.14
N THR A 64 1.04 -3.33 7.09
CA THR A 64 -0.27 -3.31 6.44
C THR A 64 -0.22 -2.86 4.97
N PHE A 65 0.74 -3.40 4.20
CA PHE A 65 0.88 -3.10 2.78
C PHE A 65 -0.23 -3.77 1.96
N THR A 66 -0.81 -3.04 1.02
CA THR A 66 -1.93 -3.53 0.19
C THR A 66 -1.54 -4.70 -0.71
N ILE A 67 -0.31 -4.71 -1.23
CA ILE A 67 0.21 -5.80 -2.08
C ILE A 67 0.24 -7.17 -1.38
N ILE A 68 0.17 -7.20 -0.04
CA ILE A 68 0.10 -8.41 0.79
C ILE A 68 -1.23 -8.53 1.55
N GLY A 69 -2.25 -7.78 1.16
CA GLY A 69 -3.61 -7.89 1.70
C GLY A 69 -3.90 -7.08 2.97
N GLY A 70 -2.96 -6.24 3.43
CA GLY A 70 -3.17 -5.39 4.62
C GLY A 70 -3.18 -6.18 5.92
N SER A 71 -4.26 -6.06 6.70
CA SER A 71 -4.42 -6.78 7.98
C SER A 71 -5.35 -7.98 7.90
N ILE A 72 -5.16 -8.96 8.79
CA ILE A 72 -6.14 -10.03 9.00
C ILE A 72 -7.32 -9.49 9.83
N GLU A 73 -8.53 -9.75 9.35
CA GLU A 73 -9.77 -9.39 10.04
C GLU A 73 -9.88 -10.09 11.41
N LEU A 74 -10.41 -9.37 12.40
CA LEU A 74 -10.70 -9.92 13.72
C LEU A 74 -11.82 -10.99 13.65
N PRO A 75 -11.85 -11.97 14.58
CA PRO A 75 -12.93 -12.96 14.63
C PRO A 75 -14.34 -12.35 14.67
N GLU A 76 -14.52 -11.27 15.42
CA GLU A 76 -15.80 -10.54 15.56
C GLU A 76 -16.22 -9.90 14.24
N VAL A 77 -15.25 -9.41 13.45
CA VAL A 77 -15.49 -8.80 12.13
C VAL A 77 -16.02 -9.85 11.17
N ARG A 78 -15.34 -11.01 11.08
CA ARG A 78 -15.76 -12.12 10.22
C ARG A 78 -17.15 -12.64 10.60
N ALA A 79 -17.43 -12.78 11.90
CA ALA A 79 -18.73 -13.22 12.39
C ALA A 79 -19.85 -12.22 12.04
N ALA A 80 -19.58 -10.91 12.15
CA ALA A 80 -20.53 -9.87 11.77
C ALA A 80 -20.81 -9.89 10.25
N MET A 81 -19.76 -10.03 9.43
CA MET A 81 -19.89 -10.12 7.97
C MET A 81 -20.70 -11.35 7.54
N ASP A 82 -20.38 -12.53 8.10
CA ASP A 82 -21.14 -13.77 7.83
C ASP A 82 -22.63 -13.61 8.20
N SER A 83 -22.93 -13.02 9.36
CA SER A 83 -24.31 -12.80 9.80
C SER A 83 -25.05 -11.80 8.90
N ALA A 84 -24.39 -10.71 8.50
CA ALA A 84 -24.93 -9.68 7.64
C ALA A 84 -25.24 -10.19 6.22
N SER A 85 -24.44 -11.13 5.72
CA SER A 85 -24.55 -11.67 4.37
C SER A 85 -25.89 -12.37 4.09
N ARG A 86 -26.63 -12.74 5.15
CA ARG A 86 -27.86 -13.56 5.09
C ARG A 86 -29.16 -12.75 5.07
N HIS A 87 -29.10 -11.42 5.09
CA HIS A 87 -30.26 -10.55 5.23
C HIS A 87 -30.25 -9.41 4.20
N PHE A 88 -31.41 -8.92 3.79
CA PHE A 88 -31.52 -7.67 3.03
C PHE A 88 -31.95 -6.52 3.95
N VAL A 89 -31.46 -5.31 3.68
CA VAL A 89 -31.79 -4.09 4.42
C VAL A 89 -31.87 -2.88 3.48
N GLN A 90 -32.56 -1.83 3.90
CA GLN A 90 -32.47 -0.53 3.25
C GLN A 90 -31.16 0.14 3.69
N MET A 91 -30.34 0.59 2.73
CA MET A 91 -28.96 1.02 3.01
C MET A 91 -28.85 2.37 3.73
N ASP A 92 -29.79 3.29 3.55
CA ASP A 92 -29.86 4.55 4.28
C ASP A 92 -30.25 4.34 5.75
N GLU A 93 -31.18 3.42 6.02
CA GLU A 93 -31.52 2.99 7.38
C GLU A 93 -30.30 2.36 8.08
N LEU A 94 -29.57 1.50 7.36
CA LEU A 94 -28.32 0.94 7.85
C LEU A 94 -27.27 2.04 8.11
N ALA A 95 -27.09 2.96 7.17
CA ALA A 95 -26.13 4.06 7.29
C ALA A 95 -26.46 4.98 8.47
N ASP A 96 -27.75 5.27 8.73
CA ASP A 96 -28.15 6.09 9.87
C ASP A 96 -27.88 5.38 11.20
N ALA A 97 -28.25 4.10 11.32
CA ALA A 97 -28.02 3.29 12.51
C ALA A 97 -26.52 3.12 12.82
N VAL A 98 -25.73 2.77 11.80
CA VAL A 98 -24.27 2.62 11.92
C VAL A 98 -23.61 3.95 12.26
N GLY A 99 -24.03 5.04 11.61
CA GLY A 99 -23.46 6.36 11.86
C GLY A 99 -23.71 6.86 13.27
N LYS A 100 -24.91 6.61 13.82
CA LYS A 100 -25.22 6.88 15.23
C LYS A 100 -24.35 6.05 16.16
N ARG A 101 -24.21 4.74 15.89
CA ARG A 101 -23.42 3.86 16.74
C ARG A 101 -21.93 4.22 16.74
N LEU A 102 -21.38 4.58 15.59
CA LEU A 102 -20.01 5.07 15.48
C LEU A 102 -19.80 6.37 16.26
N ALA A 103 -20.79 7.27 16.28
CA ALA A 103 -20.75 8.49 17.09
C ALA A 103 -20.64 8.16 18.59
N GLU A 104 -21.48 7.24 19.08
CA GLU A 104 -21.46 6.77 20.48
C GLU A 104 -20.10 6.17 20.88
N LEU A 105 -19.51 5.35 20.00
CA LEU A 105 -18.25 4.66 20.28
C LEU A 105 -17.03 5.58 20.24
N THR A 106 -17.00 6.53 19.29
CA THR A 106 -15.79 7.33 19.02
C THR A 106 -15.80 8.71 19.67
N GLY A 107 -16.97 9.18 20.13
CA GLY A 107 -17.19 10.54 20.60
C GLY A 107 -17.23 11.59 19.48
N ALA A 108 -17.18 11.19 18.21
CA ALA A 108 -17.44 12.07 17.08
C ALA A 108 -18.93 12.42 16.99
N LYS A 109 -19.28 13.49 16.25
CA LYS A 109 -20.69 13.86 16.04
C LYS A 109 -21.46 12.85 15.19
N TRP A 110 -20.77 12.16 14.28
CA TRP A 110 -21.29 11.14 13.39
C TRP A 110 -20.16 10.30 12.79
N GLY A 111 -20.49 9.12 12.27
CA GLY A 111 -19.57 8.26 11.52
C GLY A 111 -20.17 7.75 10.21
N MET A 112 -19.30 7.36 9.29
CA MET A 112 -19.65 6.74 8.00
C MET A 112 -18.62 5.68 7.66
N VAL A 113 -19.10 4.50 7.23
CA VAL A 113 -18.25 3.47 6.62
C VAL A 113 -18.12 3.75 5.13
N THR A 114 -16.92 3.55 4.59
CA THR A 114 -16.55 3.86 3.21
C THR A 114 -15.80 2.70 2.57
N ALA A 115 -15.73 2.64 1.22
CA ALA A 115 -14.93 1.65 0.50
C ALA A 115 -13.42 1.99 0.54
N GLY A 116 -12.84 1.91 1.73
CA GLY A 116 -11.45 2.27 2.01
C GLY A 116 -11.29 3.76 2.33
N CYS A 117 -10.13 4.11 2.91
CA CYS A 117 -9.85 5.49 3.31
C CYS A 117 -9.78 6.46 2.11
N ALA A 118 -9.32 5.99 0.94
CA ALA A 118 -9.32 6.80 -0.28
C ALA A 118 -10.74 7.20 -0.72
N ALA A 119 -11.73 6.30 -0.56
CA ALA A 119 -13.13 6.62 -0.80
C ALA A 119 -13.63 7.66 0.21
N ALA A 120 -13.23 7.59 1.49
CA ALA A 120 -13.55 8.64 2.46
C ALA A 120 -13.00 10.01 2.02
N LEU A 121 -11.77 10.08 1.49
CA LEU A 121 -11.21 11.33 0.94
C LEU A 121 -12.04 11.84 -0.24
N LYS A 122 -12.37 10.97 -1.20
CA LYS A 122 -13.18 11.29 -2.38
C LYS A 122 -14.58 11.78 -1.99
N MET A 123 -15.27 11.08 -1.09
CA MET A 123 -16.65 11.39 -0.70
C MET A 123 -16.73 12.65 0.16
N ALA A 124 -15.77 12.86 1.06
CA ALA A 124 -15.66 14.12 1.81
C ALA A 124 -15.41 15.32 0.87
N THR A 125 -14.59 15.13 -0.16
CA THR A 125 -14.38 16.16 -1.20
C THR A 125 -15.67 16.46 -1.95
N ALA A 126 -16.37 15.44 -2.44
CA ALA A 126 -17.65 15.59 -3.14
C ALA A 126 -18.69 16.31 -2.28
N ALA A 127 -18.76 15.98 -0.98
CA ALA A 127 -19.63 16.65 -0.02
C ALA A 127 -19.31 18.14 0.12
N CYS A 128 -18.03 18.51 0.18
CA CYS A 128 -17.61 19.91 0.30
C CYS A 128 -17.82 20.71 -1.00
N VAL A 129 -17.79 20.04 -2.16
CA VAL A 129 -18.04 20.66 -3.47
C VAL A 129 -19.54 20.84 -3.74
N ALA A 130 -20.32 19.78 -3.58
CA ALA A 130 -21.74 19.76 -3.94
C ALA A 130 -22.66 20.22 -2.80
N GLY A 131 -22.21 20.17 -1.54
CA GLY A 131 -23.01 20.58 -0.37
C GLY A 131 -24.27 19.74 -0.13
N GLY A 132 -24.31 18.50 -0.65
CA GLY A 132 -25.50 17.64 -0.59
C GLY A 132 -26.61 18.02 -1.60
N ASN A 133 -26.29 18.83 -2.62
CA ASN A 133 -27.18 19.07 -3.76
C ASN A 133 -26.94 18.01 -4.85
N PRO A 134 -27.91 17.12 -5.16
CA PRO A 134 -27.77 16.08 -6.17
C PRO A 134 -27.49 16.60 -7.59
N GLU A 135 -28.00 17.77 -7.96
CA GLU A 135 -27.75 18.36 -9.27
C GLU A 135 -26.28 18.76 -9.42
N LYS A 136 -25.73 19.41 -8.38
CA LYS A 136 -24.29 19.72 -8.31
C LYS A 136 -23.44 18.45 -8.27
N LEU A 137 -23.89 17.43 -7.54
CA LEU A 137 -23.21 16.13 -7.44
C LEU A 137 -23.08 15.44 -8.81
N HIS A 138 -24.11 15.50 -9.65
CA HIS A 138 -24.10 14.91 -10.99
C HIS A 138 -23.26 15.67 -12.02
N GLN A 139 -22.85 16.91 -11.74
CA GLN A 139 -21.91 17.64 -12.60
C GLN A 139 -20.46 17.14 -12.42
N ILE A 140 -20.11 16.60 -11.25
CA ILE A 140 -18.77 16.07 -10.97
C ILE A 140 -18.42 14.98 -12.00
N PRO A 141 -17.24 15.05 -12.68
CA PRO A 141 -16.09 15.89 -12.33
C PRO A 141 -15.97 17.24 -13.06
N ASP A 142 -16.92 17.63 -13.91
CA ASP A 142 -16.91 18.99 -14.48
C ASP A 142 -17.43 19.98 -13.43
N LEU A 143 -16.52 20.81 -12.91
CA LEU A 143 -16.85 21.78 -11.87
C LEU A 143 -17.23 23.16 -12.41
N SER A 144 -17.41 23.29 -13.72
CA SER A 144 -17.80 24.54 -14.36
C SER A 144 -19.13 25.06 -13.80
N GLY A 145 -19.13 26.30 -13.28
CA GLY A 145 -20.30 26.93 -12.68
C GLY A 145 -20.56 26.56 -11.21
N LEU A 146 -19.73 25.72 -10.58
CA LEU A 146 -19.77 25.48 -9.13
C LEU A 146 -18.89 26.48 -8.37
N ASP A 147 -19.31 26.80 -7.14
CA ASP A 147 -18.62 27.78 -6.28
C ASP A 147 -17.31 27.23 -5.68
N LYS A 148 -17.25 25.91 -5.46
CA LYS A 148 -16.18 25.22 -4.73
C LYS A 148 -15.43 24.28 -5.67
N THR A 149 -14.21 24.64 -6.02
CA THR A 149 -13.44 23.96 -7.08
C THR A 149 -11.99 23.67 -6.70
N GLU A 150 -11.54 24.08 -5.52
CA GLU A 150 -10.14 24.00 -5.10
C GLU A 150 -9.99 23.27 -3.78
N VAL A 151 -8.96 22.42 -3.67
CA VAL A 151 -8.54 21.77 -2.42
C VAL A 151 -7.11 22.16 -2.12
N ILE A 152 -6.86 22.70 -0.93
CA ILE A 152 -5.52 23.11 -0.51
C ILE A 152 -4.86 21.95 0.23
N ILE A 153 -3.61 21.62 -0.13
CA ILE A 153 -2.84 20.53 0.47
C ILE A 153 -1.42 21.01 0.75
N PRO A 154 -0.98 21.08 2.02
CA PRO A 154 0.43 21.33 2.33
C PRO A 154 1.34 20.31 1.65
N ALA A 155 2.49 20.74 1.15
CA ALA A 155 3.37 19.89 0.33
C ALA A 155 3.81 18.61 1.06
N GLY A 156 4.04 18.66 2.37
CA GLY A 156 4.37 17.50 3.21
C GLY A 156 3.18 16.57 3.52
N SER A 157 1.96 17.01 3.25
CA SER A 157 0.72 16.22 3.40
C SER A 157 0.30 15.53 2.10
N PHE A 158 0.95 15.86 0.98
CA PHE A 158 0.64 15.31 -0.34
C PHE A 158 1.06 13.83 -0.43
N SER A 159 0.21 13.01 -1.03
CA SER A 159 0.43 11.57 -1.22
C SER A 159 -0.23 11.06 -2.49
N ALA A 160 0.11 9.84 -2.92
CA ALA A 160 -0.55 9.19 -4.05
C ALA A 160 -2.06 8.99 -3.85
N TYR A 161 -2.59 9.05 -2.63
CA TYR A 161 -4.02 8.93 -2.38
C TYR A 161 -4.81 10.20 -2.73
N ASP A 162 -4.13 11.33 -2.95
CA ASP A 162 -4.79 12.59 -3.31
C ASP A 162 -5.35 12.54 -4.74
N PHE A 163 -4.99 11.54 -5.56
CA PHE A 163 -5.69 11.25 -6.81
C PHE A 163 -7.18 10.93 -6.58
N ALA A 164 -7.55 10.37 -5.43
CA ALA A 164 -8.96 10.18 -5.07
C ALA A 164 -9.71 11.51 -4.89
N ILE A 165 -9.02 12.55 -4.42
CA ILE A 165 -9.54 13.93 -4.34
C ILE A 165 -9.65 14.52 -5.75
N GLN A 166 -8.61 14.37 -6.58
CA GLN A 166 -8.61 14.86 -7.98
C GLN A 166 -9.72 14.25 -8.84
N ASN A 167 -10.15 13.02 -8.55
CA ASN A 167 -11.27 12.37 -9.25
C ASN A 167 -12.61 13.12 -9.11
N ILE A 168 -12.71 14.10 -8.19
CA ILE A 168 -13.86 15.00 -8.07
C ILE A 168 -13.76 16.20 -9.03
N GLY A 169 -12.66 16.35 -9.78
CA GLY A 169 -12.45 17.46 -10.71
C GLY A 169 -11.91 18.73 -10.05
N VAL A 170 -11.62 18.70 -8.75
CA VAL A 170 -11.05 19.84 -8.03
C VAL A 170 -9.61 20.08 -8.47
N LYS A 171 -9.21 21.36 -8.51
CA LYS A 171 -7.82 21.75 -8.63
C LYS A 171 -7.13 21.62 -7.26
N ILE A 172 -6.08 20.81 -7.19
CA ILE A 172 -5.23 20.75 -5.99
C ILE A 172 -4.24 21.91 -6.02
N ILE A 173 -4.28 22.75 -4.97
CA ILE A 173 -3.32 23.82 -4.74
C ILE A 173 -2.35 23.35 -3.66
N ARG A 174 -1.06 23.26 -4.00
CA ARG A 174 0.00 22.87 -3.06
C ARG A 174 0.63 24.11 -2.46
N VAL A 175 0.86 24.07 -1.15
CA VAL A 175 1.47 25.17 -0.38
C VAL A 175 2.58 24.65 0.52
N GLU A 176 3.64 25.42 0.72
CA GLU A 176 4.78 25.08 1.56
C GLU A 176 4.83 25.87 2.86
N THR A 177 4.26 27.09 2.87
CA THR A 177 4.29 28.02 4.00
C THR A 177 2.90 28.43 4.48
N ILE A 178 2.83 29.08 5.65
CA ILE A 178 1.56 29.61 6.18
C ILE A 178 1.08 30.83 5.39
N GLU A 179 2.00 31.61 4.84
CA GLU A 179 1.72 32.74 3.97
C GLU A 179 1.07 32.25 2.68
N GLU A 180 1.67 31.27 2.01
CA GLU A 180 1.09 30.64 0.82
C GLU A 180 -0.27 29.98 1.12
N LEU A 181 -0.42 29.34 2.28
CA LEU A 181 -1.70 28.82 2.72
C LEU A 181 -2.75 29.93 2.79
N LYS A 182 -2.47 31.04 3.47
CA LYS A 182 -3.40 32.17 3.60
C LYS A 182 -3.78 32.75 2.24
N ASP A 183 -2.80 32.92 1.35
CA ASP A 183 -3.02 33.46 0.01
C ASP A 183 -3.85 32.52 -0.88
N ALA A 184 -3.73 31.21 -0.67
CA ALA A 184 -4.47 30.20 -1.41
C ALA A 184 -5.92 29.99 -0.92
N LEU A 185 -6.25 30.42 0.30
CA LEU A 185 -7.60 30.27 0.85
C LEU A 185 -8.54 31.35 0.31
N GLY A 186 -9.70 30.94 -0.20
CA GLY A 186 -10.67 31.88 -0.76
C GLY A 186 -12.04 31.27 -1.04
N PRO A 187 -12.91 32.01 -1.76
CA PRO A 187 -14.28 31.58 -2.04
C PRO A 187 -14.36 30.22 -2.76
N LYS A 188 -13.36 29.91 -3.60
CA LYS A 188 -13.27 28.65 -4.36
C LYS A 188 -12.81 27.45 -3.54
N THR A 189 -12.26 27.67 -2.35
CA THR A 189 -11.74 26.59 -1.51
C THR A 189 -12.89 25.73 -0.97
N ALA A 190 -12.93 24.47 -1.38
CA ALA A 190 -13.86 23.45 -0.89
C ALA A 190 -13.44 22.94 0.49
N MET A 191 -12.16 22.59 0.65
CA MET A 191 -11.60 22.08 1.91
C MET A 191 -10.06 22.16 1.91
N ILE A 192 -9.46 21.92 3.08
CA ILE A 192 -8.02 21.67 3.24
C ILE A 192 -7.83 20.20 3.59
N LYS A 193 -6.88 19.50 2.94
CA LYS A 193 -6.50 18.13 3.32
C LYS A 193 -5.13 18.11 3.99
N LEU A 194 -5.06 17.45 5.15
CA LEU A 194 -3.84 17.23 5.92
C LEU A 194 -3.57 15.72 6.04
N SER A 195 -2.31 15.34 6.28
CA SER A 195 -1.95 13.98 6.65
C SER A 195 -1.90 13.84 8.17
N GLY A 196 -1.92 12.61 8.67
CA GLY A 196 -1.78 12.37 10.11
C GLY A 196 -0.51 12.96 10.74
N GLY A 197 0.56 13.13 9.95
CA GLY A 197 1.80 13.76 10.38
C GLY A 197 1.68 15.24 10.78
N ASN A 198 0.60 15.92 10.40
CA ASN A 198 0.34 17.31 10.77
C ASN A 198 -0.04 17.50 12.24
N LEU A 199 -0.16 16.43 13.05
CA LEU A 199 -0.24 16.54 14.51
C LEU A 199 1.08 16.95 15.18
N VAL A 200 2.21 16.83 14.47
CA VAL A 200 3.51 17.26 15.00
C VAL A 200 3.51 18.79 15.13
N PRO A 201 3.90 19.37 16.30
CA PRO A 201 3.98 20.81 16.47
C PRO A 201 4.91 21.47 15.46
N GLY A 202 4.47 22.62 14.92
CA GLY A 202 5.21 23.40 13.95
C GLY A 202 4.30 24.38 13.21
N PRO A 203 4.86 25.21 12.31
CA PRO A 203 4.08 26.22 11.58
C PRO A 203 2.92 25.62 10.79
N MET A 204 3.11 24.44 10.18
CA MET A 204 2.10 23.74 9.38
C MET A 204 1.34 22.65 10.18
N SER A 205 1.27 22.79 11.51
CA SER A 205 0.50 21.86 12.35
C SER A 205 -1.01 22.03 12.13
N LEU A 206 -1.76 20.97 12.42
CA LEU A 206 -3.22 20.96 12.32
C LEU A 206 -3.86 22.09 13.14
N GLU A 207 -3.39 22.34 14.37
CA GLU A 207 -3.95 23.38 15.23
C GLU A 207 -3.77 24.79 14.64
N VAL A 208 -2.60 25.07 14.08
CA VAL A 208 -2.31 26.38 13.45
C VAL A 208 -3.16 26.57 12.20
N ILE A 209 -3.23 25.55 11.35
CA ILE A 209 -4.05 25.58 10.13
C ILE A 209 -5.54 25.70 10.48
N ALA A 210 -6.01 25.00 11.51
CA ALA A 210 -7.39 25.08 11.98
C ALA A 210 -7.75 26.47 12.50
N ALA A 211 -6.83 27.16 13.20
CA ALA A 211 -7.03 28.53 13.65
C ALA A 211 -7.23 29.52 12.49
N ILE A 212 -6.60 29.27 11.34
CA ILE A 212 -6.74 30.08 10.11
C ILE A 212 -8.02 29.71 9.33
N ALA A 213 -8.33 28.42 9.21
CA ALA A 213 -9.45 27.94 8.40
C ALA A 213 -10.82 28.19 9.04
N LYS A 214 -10.90 28.14 10.39
CA LYS A 214 -12.16 28.22 11.13
C LYS A 214 -12.93 29.54 10.93
N PRO A 215 -12.31 30.74 11.01
CA PRO A 215 -13.00 32.00 10.71
C PRO A 215 -13.54 32.10 9.28
N LEU A 216 -12.96 31.34 8.35
CA LEU A 216 -13.36 31.30 6.94
C LEU A 216 -14.42 30.22 6.63
N ASN A 217 -14.81 29.42 7.64
CA ASN A 217 -15.72 28.28 7.50
C ASN A 217 -15.24 27.27 6.44
N ILE A 218 -13.92 27.05 6.34
CA ILE A 218 -13.32 26.07 5.43
C ILE A 218 -13.07 24.77 6.20
N PRO A 219 -13.67 23.63 5.79
CA PRO A 219 -13.49 22.36 6.48
C PRO A 219 -12.07 21.79 6.28
N ILE A 220 -11.56 21.13 7.31
CA ILE A 220 -10.29 20.39 7.28
C ILE A 220 -10.57 18.89 7.32
N LEU A 221 -9.99 18.14 6.38
CA LEU A 221 -9.99 16.69 6.37
C LEU A 221 -8.60 16.16 6.76
N ALA A 222 -8.51 15.45 7.89
CA ALA A 222 -7.31 14.73 8.30
C ALA A 222 -7.31 13.30 7.73
N ASP A 223 -6.32 12.99 6.90
CA ASP A 223 -6.04 11.64 6.42
C ASP A 223 -5.18 10.88 7.44
N ALA A 224 -5.85 10.15 8.33
CA ALA A 224 -5.25 9.33 9.37
C ALA A 224 -5.21 7.84 8.98
N ALA A 225 -5.17 7.54 7.67
CA ALA A 225 -5.31 6.18 7.16
C ALA A 225 -4.42 5.15 7.86
N ALA A 226 -3.16 5.51 8.14
CA ALA A 226 -2.14 4.61 8.72
C ALA A 226 -2.02 4.72 10.25
N GLU A 227 -2.90 5.47 10.92
CA GLU A 227 -2.83 5.70 12.35
C GLU A 227 -3.80 4.79 13.12
N ILE A 228 -3.55 4.63 14.41
CA ILE A 228 -4.51 4.00 15.32
C ILE A 228 -5.73 4.91 15.52
N LEU A 229 -6.90 4.30 15.78
CA LEU A 229 -8.10 5.05 16.15
C LEU A 229 -8.00 5.50 17.62
N THR A 230 -7.93 6.82 17.84
CA THR A 230 -7.90 7.40 19.19
C THR A 230 -9.31 7.75 19.67
N ILE A 231 -9.60 7.55 20.95
CA ILE A 231 -10.89 7.88 21.58
C ILE A 231 -10.61 8.59 22.92
N PRO A 232 -10.98 9.88 23.11
CA PRO A 232 -11.57 10.77 22.12
C PRO A 232 -10.62 11.03 20.93
N ASN A 233 -11.17 11.41 19.78
CA ASN A 233 -10.40 11.55 18.56
C ASN A 233 -9.44 12.76 18.59
N VAL A 234 -8.14 12.52 18.46
CA VAL A 234 -7.09 13.55 18.56
C VAL A 234 -7.15 14.58 17.42
N HIS A 235 -7.48 14.17 16.19
CA HIS A 235 -7.57 15.08 15.05
C HIS A 235 -8.76 16.01 15.17
N LEU A 236 -9.93 15.48 15.53
CA LEU A 236 -11.12 16.29 15.77
C LEU A 236 -10.91 17.25 16.95
N LYS A 237 -10.24 16.80 18.01
CA LYS A 237 -9.88 17.65 19.16
C LYS A 237 -8.99 18.83 18.75
N ASN A 238 -8.04 18.59 17.84
CA ASN A 238 -7.07 19.59 17.40
C ASN A 238 -7.55 20.45 16.22
N GLY A 239 -8.84 20.36 15.86
CA GLY A 239 -9.49 21.29 14.93
C GLY A 239 -9.77 20.74 13.53
N ALA A 240 -9.50 19.47 13.26
CA ALA A 240 -9.97 18.85 12.02
C ALA A 240 -11.51 18.83 12.01
N THR A 241 -12.12 19.11 10.86
CA THR A 241 -13.57 18.99 10.69
C THR A 241 -13.97 17.53 10.48
N MET A 242 -13.19 16.79 9.71
CA MET A 242 -13.37 15.38 9.41
C MET A 242 -12.05 14.64 9.57
N VAL A 243 -12.12 13.34 9.89
CA VAL A 243 -10.95 12.46 9.92
C VAL A 243 -11.28 11.12 9.28
N ALA A 244 -10.36 10.63 8.45
CA ALA A 244 -10.50 9.37 7.73
C ALA A 244 -9.48 8.33 8.20
N TYR A 245 -9.92 7.08 8.39
CA TYR A 245 -9.10 5.94 8.78
C TYR A 245 -9.26 4.76 7.81
N SER A 246 -8.22 3.93 7.70
CA SER A 246 -8.29 2.67 6.95
C SER A 246 -8.78 1.53 7.85
N GLY A 247 -9.71 0.72 7.36
CA GLY A 247 -10.26 -0.43 8.08
C GLY A 247 -9.25 -1.55 8.27
N GLY A 248 -8.70 -2.06 7.16
CA GLY A 248 -7.70 -3.14 7.17
C GLY A 248 -6.26 -2.72 7.52
N LYS A 249 -6.12 -1.82 8.49
CA LYS A 249 -4.81 -1.47 9.06
C LYS A 249 -4.78 -1.73 10.56
N ALA A 250 -4.65 -0.68 11.38
CA ALA A 250 -4.57 -0.83 12.83
C ALA A 250 -5.83 -1.46 13.42
N ILE A 251 -7.00 -1.06 12.89
CA ILE A 251 -8.33 -1.46 13.35
C ILE A 251 -8.61 -2.94 13.06
N CYS A 252 -7.91 -3.55 12.09
CA CYS A 252 -8.11 -4.95 11.69
C CYS A 252 -9.56 -5.25 11.27
N GLY A 253 -10.22 -4.27 10.65
CA GLY A 253 -11.51 -4.45 9.96
C GLY A 253 -11.34 -4.94 8.52
N PRO A 254 -12.41 -4.95 7.72
CA PRO A 254 -12.35 -5.37 6.32
C PRO A 254 -11.33 -4.55 5.52
N GLN A 255 -10.51 -5.24 4.73
CA GLN A 255 -9.40 -4.60 4.00
C GLN A 255 -9.87 -3.54 3.00
N CYS A 256 -11.02 -3.77 2.37
CA CYS A 256 -11.62 -2.86 1.40
C CYS A 256 -12.44 -1.73 2.02
N ALA A 257 -12.46 -1.59 3.35
CA ALA A 257 -13.29 -0.62 4.04
C ALA A 257 -12.48 0.48 4.76
N GLY A 258 -13.15 1.58 5.08
CA GLY A 258 -12.61 2.76 5.76
C GLY A 258 -13.64 3.44 6.63
N LEU A 259 -13.20 4.35 7.48
CA LEU A 259 -14.04 5.07 8.43
C LEU A 259 -13.85 6.57 8.25
N LEU A 260 -14.95 7.31 8.12
CA LEU A 260 -14.99 8.78 8.12
C LEU A 260 -15.75 9.25 9.36
N LEU A 261 -15.15 10.10 10.17
CA LEU A 261 -15.76 10.68 11.37
C LEU A 261 -15.86 12.21 11.22
N GLY A 262 -16.95 12.81 11.67
CA GLY A 262 -17.16 14.27 11.56
C GLY A 262 -18.60 14.72 11.80
N PRO A 263 -18.96 15.95 11.40
CA PRO A 263 -20.32 16.48 11.48
C PRO A 263 -21.33 15.68 10.64
N LYS A 264 -22.50 15.37 11.22
CA LYS A 264 -23.57 14.61 10.53
C LYS A 264 -23.97 15.22 9.19
N ASN A 265 -24.11 16.54 9.10
CA ASN A 265 -24.52 17.20 7.85
C ASN A 265 -23.53 16.99 6.69
N ILE A 266 -22.22 17.10 6.95
CA ILE A 266 -21.20 16.85 5.92
C ILE A 266 -21.12 15.36 5.59
N LEU A 267 -21.14 14.49 6.60
CA LEU A 267 -21.05 13.04 6.39
C LEU A 267 -22.28 12.48 5.68
N MET A 268 -23.48 13.01 5.90
CA MET A 268 -24.67 12.61 5.13
C MET A 268 -24.63 13.12 3.69
N SER A 269 -24.00 14.28 3.44
CA SER A 269 -23.71 14.73 2.06
C SER A 269 -22.68 13.81 1.39
N ALA A 270 -21.69 13.33 2.14
CA ALA A 270 -20.72 12.33 1.67
C ALA A 270 -21.39 10.96 1.41
N TRP A 271 -22.35 10.56 2.23
CA TRP A 271 -23.17 9.36 2.03
C TRP A 271 -24.02 9.46 0.76
N GLN A 272 -24.63 10.62 0.49
CA GLN A 272 -25.34 10.88 -0.76
C GLN A 272 -24.42 10.79 -1.99
N ALA A 273 -23.14 11.16 -1.85
CA ALA A 273 -22.15 11.00 -2.91
C ALA A 273 -21.68 9.54 -3.11
N SER A 274 -21.97 8.65 -2.14
CA SER A 274 -21.52 7.26 -2.08
C SER A 274 -22.58 6.28 -2.61
N SER A 275 -22.15 5.04 -2.89
CA SER A 275 -23.09 3.93 -3.11
C SER A 275 -24.02 3.74 -1.89
N PRO A 276 -25.33 3.48 -2.10
CA PRO A 276 -25.96 3.03 -3.34
C PRO A 276 -26.37 4.14 -4.33
N HIS A 277 -26.25 5.41 -3.95
CA HIS A 277 -26.67 6.55 -4.77
C HIS A 277 -25.86 6.67 -6.07
N HIS A 278 -26.50 7.21 -7.11
CA HIS A 278 -25.83 7.48 -8.37
C HIS A 278 -24.97 8.75 -8.27
N GLY A 279 -23.87 8.76 -9.02
CA GLY A 279 -22.92 9.87 -9.02
C GLY A 279 -21.46 9.41 -8.92
N PRO A 280 -20.54 10.34 -8.63
CA PRO A 280 -19.11 10.12 -8.76
C PRO A 280 -18.54 9.11 -7.78
N GLY A 281 -19.25 8.75 -6.69
CA GLY A 281 -18.83 7.74 -5.73
C GLY A 281 -19.50 6.37 -5.89
N ARG A 282 -20.31 6.17 -6.94
CA ARG A 282 -21.02 4.91 -7.16
C ARG A 282 -20.07 3.73 -7.44
N ASP A 283 -18.86 4.01 -7.91
CA ASP A 283 -17.73 3.09 -8.08
C ASP A 283 -17.10 2.65 -6.74
N ASN A 284 -17.34 3.38 -5.65
CA ASN A 284 -16.81 3.12 -4.30
C ASN A 284 -17.82 2.37 -3.43
N LYS A 285 -18.33 1.23 -3.91
CA LYS A 285 -19.35 0.46 -3.19
C LYS A 285 -18.76 -0.28 -1.99
N VAL A 286 -19.37 -0.09 -0.83
CA VAL A 286 -19.18 -0.93 0.36
C VAL A 286 -20.44 -1.75 0.62
N GLY A 287 -20.29 -3.06 0.85
CA GLY A 287 -21.41 -3.96 1.13
C GLY A 287 -21.97 -3.76 2.53
N ARG A 288 -23.14 -4.35 2.80
CA ARG A 288 -23.72 -4.39 4.15
C ARG A 288 -22.85 -5.22 5.09
N GLU A 289 -22.21 -6.24 4.53
CA GLU A 289 -21.28 -7.14 5.18
C GLU A 289 -20.07 -6.34 5.68
N GLU A 290 -19.36 -5.64 4.81
CA GLU A 290 -18.21 -4.82 5.20
C GLU A 290 -18.62 -3.64 6.08
N THR A 291 -19.81 -3.09 5.90
CA THR A 291 -20.35 -2.02 6.77
C THR A 291 -20.48 -2.50 8.21
N LEU A 292 -21.12 -3.66 8.42
CA LEU A 292 -21.25 -4.25 9.75
C LEU A 292 -19.93 -4.84 10.27
N GLY A 293 -19.08 -5.35 9.38
CA GLY A 293 -17.72 -5.77 9.72
C GLY A 293 -16.88 -4.62 10.26
N MET A 294 -16.93 -3.44 9.62
CA MET A 294 -16.27 -2.24 10.14
C MET A 294 -16.85 -1.77 11.47
N LEU A 295 -18.16 -1.80 11.64
CA LEU A 295 -18.78 -1.45 12.91
C LEU A 295 -18.30 -2.39 14.03
N ALA A 296 -18.30 -3.70 13.78
CA ALA A 296 -17.77 -4.69 14.72
C ALA A 296 -16.28 -4.45 15.01
N ALA A 297 -15.48 -4.08 14.02
CA ALA A 297 -14.06 -3.76 14.21
C ALA A 297 -13.87 -2.58 15.18
N VAL A 298 -14.69 -1.52 15.04
CA VAL A 298 -14.66 -0.37 15.95
C VAL A 298 -15.15 -0.75 17.34
N GLU A 299 -16.21 -1.54 17.47
CA GLU A 299 -16.68 -2.03 18.77
C GLU A 299 -15.63 -2.88 19.50
N THR A 300 -14.96 -3.78 18.76
CA THR A 300 -13.86 -4.58 19.31
C THR A 300 -12.68 -3.70 19.69
N TRP A 301 -12.34 -2.71 18.85
CA TRP A 301 -11.27 -1.75 19.14
C TRP A 301 -11.49 -1.04 20.47
N VAL A 302 -12.70 -0.50 20.74
CA VAL A 302 -13.01 0.20 22.00
C VAL A 302 -12.87 -0.70 23.23
N LYS A 303 -13.09 -2.01 23.09
CA LYS A 303 -13.04 -2.99 24.19
C LYS A 303 -11.66 -3.66 24.33
N MET A 304 -10.77 -3.49 23.37
CA MET A 304 -9.52 -4.22 23.26
C MET A 304 -8.51 -3.78 24.32
N ASP A 305 -7.83 -4.75 24.94
CA ASP A 305 -6.64 -4.45 25.73
C ASP A 305 -5.45 -4.17 24.80
N HIS A 306 -5.29 -2.89 24.44
CA HIS A 306 -4.21 -2.44 23.59
C HIS A 306 -2.82 -2.66 24.22
N ALA A 307 -2.69 -2.57 25.55
CA ALA A 307 -1.43 -2.78 26.23
C ALA A 307 -1.01 -4.26 26.18
N ALA A 308 -1.95 -5.19 26.35
CA ALA A 308 -1.68 -6.62 26.15
C ALA A 308 -1.32 -6.94 24.70
N ARG A 309 -1.98 -6.31 23.72
CA ARG A 309 -1.63 -6.46 22.30
C ARG A 309 -0.20 -5.99 22.03
N GLU A 310 0.19 -4.83 22.55
CA GLU A 310 1.55 -4.29 22.41
C GLU A 310 2.59 -5.16 23.12
N LYS A 311 2.25 -5.69 24.30
CA LYS A 311 3.09 -6.66 25.02
C LYS A 311 3.33 -7.92 24.20
N ASN A 312 2.29 -8.45 23.52
CA ASN A 312 2.44 -9.61 22.64
C ASN A 312 3.40 -9.32 21.47
N TRP A 313 3.29 -8.15 20.85
CA TRP A 313 4.23 -7.72 19.81
C TRP A 313 5.67 -7.70 20.33
N MET A 314 5.88 -7.13 21.52
CA MET A 314 7.19 -7.12 22.18
C MET A 314 7.68 -8.54 22.48
N THR A 315 6.82 -9.46 22.95
CA THR A 315 7.18 -10.86 23.16
C THR A 315 7.68 -11.51 21.87
N TRP A 316 7.00 -11.31 20.74
CA TRP A 316 7.38 -11.90 19.45
C TRP A 316 8.71 -11.36 18.93
N VAL A 317 8.93 -10.05 18.93
CA VAL A 317 10.20 -9.47 18.46
C VAL A 317 11.37 -9.85 19.37
N ASN A 318 11.16 -9.95 20.69
CA ASN A 318 12.19 -10.43 21.61
C ASN A 318 12.54 -11.91 21.38
N ALA A 319 11.54 -12.76 21.11
CA ALA A 319 11.77 -14.17 20.80
C ALA A 319 12.62 -14.33 19.54
N ILE A 320 12.29 -13.58 18.47
CA ILE A 320 13.08 -13.58 17.23
C ILE A 320 14.50 -13.04 17.49
N ALA A 321 14.63 -11.92 18.19
CA ALA A 321 15.92 -11.31 18.50
C ALA A 321 16.83 -12.28 19.28
N LYS A 322 16.28 -12.96 20.29
CA LYS A 322 16.98 -14.00 21.06
C LYS A 322 17.39 -15.19 20.19
N ARG A 323 16.55 -15.57 19.22
CA ARG A 323 16.82 -16.70 18.33
C ARG A 323 18.03 -16.42 17.43
N VAL A 324 18.14 -15.20 16.90
CA VAL A 324 19.21 -14.79 15.98
C VAL A 324 20.48 -14.31 16.69
N SER A 325 20.40 -13.89 17.95
CA SER A 325 21.57 -13.45 18.73
C SER A 325 22.59 -14.55 19.00
N GLY A 326 22.27 -15.82 18.71
CA GLY A 326 23.23 -16.92 18.73
C GLY A 326 24.27 -16.87 17.59
N ILE A 327 24.14 -15.93 16.65
CA ILE A 327 25.07 -15.73 15.52
C ILE A 327 25.96 -14.53 15.86
N GLU A 328 27.26 -14.77 16.02
CA GLU A 328 28.25 -13.81 16.52
C GLU A 328 28.28 -12.46 15.75
N SER A 329 28.03 -12.49 14.45
CA SER A 329 28.10 -11.31 13.57
C SER A 329 26.78 -10.55 13.41
N ILE A 330 25.71 -10.93 14.13
CA ILE A 330 24.40 -10.27 14.05
C ILE A 330 24.23 -9.24 15.17
N LYS A 331 23.75 -8.05 14.79
CA LYS A 331 23.26 -7.03 15.71
C LYS A 331 21.75 -6.87 15.55
N THR A 332 21.05 -6.85 16.68
CA THR A 332 19.60 -6.62 16.75
C THR A 332 19.30 -5.29 17.41
N THR A 333 18.22 -4.64 16.98
CA THR A 333 17.71 -3.42 17.63
C THR A 333 16.19 -3.48 17.64
N ILE A 334 15.62 -3.45 18.84
CA ILE A 334 14.17 -3.46 19.05
C ILE A 334 13.69 -2.02 19.23
N ARG A 335 12.56 -1.70 18.61
CA ARG A 335 11.85 -0.44 18.82
C ARG A 335 10.46 -0.73 19.35
N GLU A 336 10.11 -0.06 20.43
CA GLU A 336 8.79 -0.14 21.05
C GLU A 336 7.72 0.60 20.22
N PRO A 337 6.42 0.29 20.40
CA PRO A 337 5.35 1.05 19.79
C PRO A 337 5.31 2.50 20.30
N GLU A 338 5.59 3.45 19.43
CA GLU A 338 5.57 4.89 19.74
C GLU A 338 4.63 5.66 18.81
N GLY A 339 4.09 6.77 19.32
CA GLY A 339 3.15 7.60 18.58
C GLY A 339 1.88 6.84 18.15
N ILE A 340 1.14 7.41 17.19
CA ILE A 340 -0.10 6.82 16.68
C ILE A 340 0.01 6.30 15.25
N ASN A 341 0.99 6.80 14.48
CA ASN A 341 1.16 6.49 13.07
C ASN A 341 1.98 5.21 12.87
N ASN A 342 1.45 4.24 12.12
CA ASN A 342 2.03 2.92 11.92
C ASN A 342 2.52 2.29 13.24
N ARG A 343 1.76 2.49 14.33
CA ARG A 343 2.13 2.08 15.68
C ARG A 343 2.31 0.56 15.75
N SER A 344 3.52 0.12 16.07
CA SER A 344 3.90 -1.29 16.16
C SER A 344 5.23 -1.47 16.86
N ALA A 345 5.47 -2.63 17.48
CA ALA A 345 6.82 -3.03 17.82
C ALA A 345 7.55 -3.50 16.55
N SER A 346 8.85 -3.24 16.49
CA SER A 346 9.67 -3.68 15.36
C SER A 346 11.06 -4.14 15.79
N LEU A 347 11.65 -5.01 14.98
CA LEU A 347 13.01 -5.51 15.15
C LEU A 347 13.80 -5.23 13.87
N SER A 348 14.94 -4.56 14.02
CA SER A 348 15.98 -4.50 12.99
C SER A 348 17.01 -5.59 13.26
N ILE A 349 17.36 -6.35 12.23
CA ILE A 349 18.43 -7.34 12.25
C ILE A 349 19.46 -6.89 11.23
N SER A 350 20.71 -6.69 11.65
CA SER A 350 21.80 -6.20 10.83
C SER A 350 23.03 -7.08 10.95
N TRP A 351 23.78 -7.18 9.86
CA TRP A 351 24.99 -7.99 9.78
C TRP A 351 25.95 -7.39 8.75
N ASP A 352 27.22 -7.82 8.85
CA ASP A 352 28.24 -7.47 7.87
C ASP A 352 28.07 -8.36 6.62
N PRO A 353 27.72 -7.77 5.45
CA PRO A 353 27.49 -8.55 4.24
C PRO A 353 28.75 -9.27 3.74
N GLU A 354 29.95 -8.78 4.07
CA GLU A 354 31.21 -9.40 3.69
C GLU A 354 31.56 -10.59 4.59
N LYS A 355 31.09 -10.61 5.85
CA LYS A 355 31.30 -11.78 6.74
C LYS A 355 30.33 -12.92 6.46
N LEU A 356 29.08 -12.60 6.12
CA LEU A 356 28.06 -13.62 5.84
C LEU A 356 27.91 -13.92 4.34
N HIS A 357 28.58 -13.15 3.48
CA HIS A 357 28.47 -13.22 2.01
C HIS A 357 27.02 -13.20 1.55
N LEU A 358 26.25 -12.28 2.13
CA LEU A 358 24.81 -12.20 1.98
C LEU A 358 24.36 -10.74 2.10
N SER A 359 23.77 -10.20 1.04
CA SER A 359 23.16 -8.87 1.06
C SER A 359 21.72 -8.91 1.61
N SER A 360 21.17 -7.74 1.94
CA SER A 360 19.77 -7.62 2.37
C SER A 360 18.78 -8.09 1.30
N ALA A 361 19.03 -7.73 0.04
CA ALA A 361 18.18 -8.09 -1.08
C ALA A 361 18.11 -9.61 -1.26
N GLU A 362 19.24 -10.30 -1.11
CA GLU A 362 19.30 -11.75 -1.22
C GLU A 362 18.57 -12.46 -0.09
N LEU A 363 18.75 -12.02 1.16
CA LEU A 363 18.01 -12.61 2.28
C LEU A 363 16.50 -12.41 2.10
N ILE A 364 16.07 -11.22 1.69
CA ILE A 364 14.66 -10.93 1.40
C ILE A 364 14.15 -11.85 0.27
N GLN A 365 14.95 -12.03 -0.79
CA GLN A 365 14.60 -12.91 -1.90
C GLN A 365 14.49 -14.38 -1.45
N GLU A 366 15.42 -14.88 -0.63
CA GLU A 366 15.39 -16.24 -0.09
C GLU A 366 14.16 -16.44 0.83
N LEU A 367 13.81 -15.45 1.65
CA LEU A 367 12.63 -15.49 2.53
C LEU A 367 11.31 -15.54 1.76
N ILE A 368 11.18 -14.83 0.63
CA ILE A 368 9.95 -14.83 -0.18
C ILE A 368 9.89 -16.02 -1.16
N SER A 369 11.03 -16.61 -1.52
CA SER A 369 11.12 -17.70 -2.50
C SER A 369 11.10 -19.11 -1.88
N SER A 370 11.26 -19.23 -0.56
CA SER A 370 11.22 -20.51 0.16
C SER A 370 9.96 -20.63 1.02
N LYS A 371 9.54 -21.87 1.32
CA LYS A 371 8.39 -22.14 2.20
C LYS A 371 8.83 -22.30 3.67
N PRO A 372 8.07 -21.78 4.65
CA PRO A 372 6.97 -20.82 4.46
C PRO A 372 7.50 -19.48 3.95
N ARG A 373 6.73 -18.81 3.07
CA ARG A 373 7.11 -17.49 2.56
C ARG A 373 7.02 -16.47 3.70
N ILE A 374 8.03 -15.61 3.84
CA ILE A 374 8.05 -14.56 4.86
C ILE A 374 8.35 -13.22 4.18
N THR A 375 7.47 -12.24 4.37
CA THR A 375 7.70 -10.87 3.89
C THR A 375 8.20 -10.00 5.02
N VAL A 376 9.36 -9.36 4.82
CA VAL A 376 9.96 -8.38 5.75
C VAL A 376 10.13 -7.02 5.07
N GLY A 377 10.44 -5.98 5.84
CA GLY A 377 10.91 -4.69 5.33
C GLY A 377 12.41 -4.73 5.02
N GLY A 378 12.85 -3.86 4.10
CA GLY A 378 14.27 -3.52 3.99
C GLY A 378 14.73 -2.83 5.28
N GLY A 379 15.86 -3.25 5.84
CA GLY A 379 16.35 -2.66 7.07
C GLY A 379 16.82 -1.21 6.87
N ARG A 380 16.79 -0.45 7.95
CA ARG A 380 17.32 0.92 8.02
C ARG A 380 18.50 0.93 8.98
N SER A 381 19.50 0.09 8.72
CA SER A 381 20.75 0.14 9.49
C SER A 381 21.27 1.57 9.47
N THR A 382 21.49 2.14 10.64
CA THR A 382 22.16 3.44 10.80
C THR A 382 23.66 3.34 10.59
N ASP A 383 24.18 2.10 10.59
CA ASP A 383 25.59 1.80 10.41
C ASP A 383 25.87 1.65 8.89
N PRO A 384 26.65 2.57 8.28
CA PRO A 384 26.95 2.52 6.85
C PRO A 384 27.62 1.20 6.44
N GLY A 385 27.25 0.68 5.27
CA GLY A 385 27.81 -0.56 4.72
C GLY A 385 27.23 -1.87 5.29
N MET A 386 26.38 -1.80 6.32
CA MET A 386 25.75 -2.99 6.91
C MET A 386 24.49 -3.41 6.14
N ALA A 387 24.34 -4.71 5.92
CA ALA A 387 23.09 -5.28 5.44
C ALA A 387 22.08 -5.37 6.60
N SER A 388 20.79 -5.14 6.31
CA SER A 388 19.75 -5.27 7.32
C SER A 388 18.35 -5.62 6.77
N ILE A 389 17.53 -6.23 7.62
CA ILE A 389 16.08 -6.42 7.43
C ILE A 389 15.31 -5.84 8.63
N SER A 390 14.04 -5.50 8.40
CA SER A 390 13.14 -5.04 9.47
C SER A 390 11.90 -5.92 9.57
N ILE A 391 11.55 -6.31 10.78
CA ILE A 391 10.37 -7.10 11.14
C ILE A 391 9.39 -6.19 11.85
N ASN A 392 8.17 -6.10 11.33
CA ASN A 392 7.03 -5.45 11.95
C ASN A 392 6.11 -6.50 12.59
N ALA A 393 5.83 -6.34 13.88
CA ALA A 393 5.05 -7.33 14.62
C ALA A 393 3.52 -7.17 14.49
N SER A 394 3.04 -6.07 13.92
CA SER A 394 1.61 -5.71 13.99
C SER A 394 0.66 -6.71 13.32
N GLN A 395 1.16 -7.45 12.33
CA GLN A 395 0.38 -8.42 11.54
C GLN A 395 0.79 -9.88 11.78
N MET A 396 1.78 -10.12 12.65
CA MET A 396 2.16 -11.47 13.05
C MET A 396 1.02 -12.14 13.83
N GLN A 397 0.91 -13.45 13.68
CA GLN A 397 -0.05 -14.30 14.36
C GLN A 397 0.62 -15.16 15.44
N PRO A 398 -0.13 -15.65 16.45
CA PRO A 398 0.42 -16.53 17.48
C PRO A 398 1.24 -17.70 16.92
N GLY A 399 2.47 -17.88 17.42
CA GLY A 399 3.39 -18.94 17.02
C GLY A 399 4.25 -18.63 15.79
N GLN A 400 3.95 -17.58 15.03
CA GLN A 400 4.76 -17.19 13.86
C GLN A 400 6.13 -16.63 14.27
N ASP A 401 6.29 -16.12 15.48
CA ASP A 401 7.57 -15.69 16.04
C ASP A 401 8.63 -16.79 16.01
N LYS A 402 8.26 -18.03 16.32
CA LYS A 402 9.15 -19.18 16.25
C LYS A 402 9.52 -19.53 14.81
N ILE A 403 8.51 -19.64 13.93
CA ILE A 403 8.70 -19.97 12.51
C ILE A 403 9.62 -18.96 11.83
N VAL A 404 9.35 -17.66 12.06
CA VAL A 404 10.13 -16.56 11.49
C VAL A 404 11.54 -16.54 12.07
N GLY A 405 11.67 -16.66 13.40
CA GLY A 405 12.99 -16.69 14.06
C GLY A 405 13.86 -17.85 13.59
N ASP A 406 13.29 -19.06 13.50
CA ASP A 406 13.99 -20.25 13.03
C ASP A 406 14.41 -20.13 11.57
N LYS A 407 13.51 -19.64 10.70
CA LYS A 407 13.83 -19.49 9.27
C LYS A 407 14.91 -18.45 9.04
N ILE A 408 14.84 -17.30 9.73
CA ILE A 408 15.87 -16.26 9.62
C ILE A 408 17.21 -16.78 10.16
N PHE A 409 17.19 -17.49 11.30
CA PHE A 409 18.42 -18.08 11.84
C PHE A 409 19.03 -19.11 10.90
N GLU A 410 18.22 -20.00 10.31
CA GLU A 410 18.66 -20.99 9.31
C GLU A 410 19.38 -20.30 8.14
N LEU A 411 18.74 -19.29 7.55
CA LEU A 411 19.30 -18.58 6.40
C LEU A 411 20.55 -17.77 6.77
N LEU A 412 20.59 -17.13 7.94
CA LEU A 412 21.76 -16.36 8.38
C LEU A 412 22.92 -17.25 8.85
N SER A 413 22.65 -18.45 9.36
CA SER A 413 23.69 -19.41 9.78
C SER A 413 24.24 -20.27 8.64
N LYS A 414 23.58 -20.25 7.47
CA LYS A 414 24.03 -21.02 6.31
C LYS A 414 25.44 -20.57 5.91
N LYS A 415 26.39 -21.52 5.96
CA LYS A 415 27.75 -21.29 5.49
C LYS A 415 27.69 -20.94 3.99
N ARG A 416 28.11 -19.73 3.67
CA ARG A 416 28.32 -19.26 2.31
C ARG A 416 29.82 -19.09 2.13
N SER A 417 30.35 -19.53 1.00
CA SER A 417 31.70 -19.13 0.63
C SER A 417 31.69 -17.64 0.28
N PRO A 418 32.84 -16.94 0.45
CA PRO A 418 33.03 -15.68 -0.23
C PRO A 418 32.56 -15.87 -1.65
N LYS A 419 31.64 -15.01 -2.08
CA LYS A 419 31.47 -14.86 -3.51
C LYS A 419 32.85 -14.51 -4.01
N VAL A 420 33.43 -15.38 -4.82
CA VAL A 420 34.54 -14.95 -5.66
C VAL A 420 33.97 -13.72 -6.34
N GLU A 421 34.49 -12.54 -6.01
CA GLU A 421 34.36 -11.37 -6.88
C GLU A 421 34.96 -11.82 -8.20
N THR A 422 34.14 -12.51 -8.97
CA THR A 422 34.38 -12.70 -10.37
C THR A 422 34.21 -11.28 -10.84
N ALA A 423 35.36 -10.61 -11.02
CA ALA A 423 35.40 -9.28 -11.60
C ALA A 423 34.38 -9.30 -12.73
N MET A 424 33.40 -8.38 -12.66
CA MET A 424 32.30 -8.36 -13.61
C MET A 424 32.90 -8.61 -15.00
N LYS A 425 32.38 -9.60 -15.73
CA LYS A 425 32.88 -9.88 -17.08
C LYS A 425 33.00 -8.56 -17.82
N ALA A 426 34.19 -8.32 -18.39
CA ALA A 426 34.47 -7.08 -19.10
C ALA A 426 33.34 -6.82 -20.10
N PRO A 427 32.91 -5.56 -20.28
CA PRO A 427 31.82 -5.24 -21.18
C PRO A 427 32.09 -5.82 -22.58
N GLY A 428 31.15 -6.61 -23.10
CA GLY A 428 31.26 -7.24 -24.41
C GLY A 428 31.15 -6.23 -25.56
N SER A 429 30.65 -5.02 -25.26
CA SER A 429 30.56 -3.90 -26.19
C SER A 429 30.53 -2.55 -25.46
N LYS A 430 30.79 -1.45 -26.20
CA LYS A 430 30.62 -0.08 -25.70
C LYS A 430 29.16 0.36 -25.82
N ILE A 431 28.49 0.52 -24.69
CA ILE A 431 27.06 0.90 -24.63
C ILE A 431 26.85 2.42 -24.58
N GLY A 432 27.89 3.21 -24.29
CA GLY A 432 27.76 4.67 -24.19
C GLY A 432 27.13 5.32 -25.43
N GLY A 433 26.30 6.33 -25.21
CA GLY A 433 25.56 7.07 -26.23
C GLY A 433 24.05 7.11 -25.98
N ARG A 434 23.31 7.57 -27.00
CA ARG A 434 21.85 7.63 -26.99
C ARG A 434 21.26 6.31 -27.48
N TRP A 435 20.23 5.85 -26.80
CA TRP A 435 19.39 4.71 -27.17
C TRP A 435 17.95 5.16 -27.25
N ASP A 436 17.32 4.91 -28.40
CA ASP A 436 15.89 5.09 -28.57
C ASP A 436 15.25 3.74 -28.19
N LEU A 437 14.41 3.76 -27.15
CA LEU A 437 13.75 2.58 -26.60
C LEU A 437 12.28 2.54 -27.00
N GLU A 438 11.77 1.35 -27.25
CA GLU A 438 10.35 1.04 -27.31
C GLU A 438 9.99 0.19 -26.09
N ILE A 439 9.07 0.68 -25.27
CA ILE A 439 8.57 -0.01 -24.08
C ILE A 439 7.25 -0.70 -24.44
N ASP A 440 7.22 -2.02 -24.36
CA ASP A 440 6.03 -2.84 -24.59
C ASP A 440 5.27 -3.02 -23.27
N TYR A 441 4.29 -2.14 -23.04
CA TYR A 441 3.30 -2.31 -21.98
C TYR A 441 2.27 -3.38 -22.36
N PHE A 442 1.43 -3.77 -21.39
CA PHE A 442 0.47 -4.87 -21.58
C PHE A 442 -0.48 -4.67 -22.78
N SER A 443 -0.90 -3.43 -23.06
CA SER A 443 -1.86 -3.12 -24.13
C SER A 443 -1.42 -1.98 -25.06
N SER A 444 -0.19 -1.49 -24.92
CA SER A 444 0.30 -0.34 -25.70
C SER A 444 1.82 -0.31 -25.73
N LYS A 445 2.37 0.60 -26.53
CA LYS A 445 3.80 0.88 -26.60
C LYS A 445 4.08 2.34 -26.26
N SER A 446 5.28 2.64 -25.78
CA SER A 446 5.76 4.00 -25.55
C SER A 446 7.22 4.16 -25.95
N ASP A 447 7.56 5.31 -26.51
CA ASP A 447 8.92 5.66 -26.91
C ASP A 447 9.66 6.34 -25.76
N HIS A 448 10.73 5.72 -25.30
CA HIS A 448 11.60 6.25 -24.26
C HIS A 448 13.00 6.54 -24.84
N ILE A 449 13.81 7.32 -24.12
CA ILE A 449 15.20 7.58 -24.51
C ILE A 449 16.12 7.34 -23.31
N LEU A 450 17.21 6.60 -23.53
CA LEU A 450 18.35 6.54 -22.61
C LEU A 450 19.54 7.28 -23.20
N TYR A 451 20.19 8.10 -22.39
CA TYR A 451 21.54 8.59 -22.63
C TYR A 451 22.45 7.94 -21.60
N LEU A 452 23.47 7.24 -22.05
CA LEU A 452 24.38 6.49 -21.19
C LEU A 452 25.82 6.99 -21.35
N GLU A 453 26.45 7.22 -20.22
CA GLU A 453 27.90 7.31 -20.06
C GLU A 453 28.38 6.00 -19.43
N GLN A 454 29.49 5.47 -19.96
CA GLN A 454 30.07 4.21 -19.51
C GLN A 454 31.47 4.45 -18.95
N ASP A 455 31.70 3.95 -17.74
CA ASP A 455 33.01 3.88 -17.10
C ASP A 455 33.27 2.42 -16.67
N GLY A 456 34.05 1.71 -17.50
CA GLY A 456 34.23 0.26 -17.36
C GLY A 456 32.89 -0.49 -17.39
N ASN A 457 32.58 -1.19 -16.30
CA ASN A 457 31.33 -1.92 -16.10
C ASN A 457 30.18 -1.06 -15.54
N TRP A 458 30.45 0.18 -15.15
CA TRP A 458 29.47 1.07 -14.52
C TRP A 458 28.86 2.04 -15.52
N LEU A 459 27.57 2.30 -15.33
CA LEU A 459 26.78 3.16 -16.20
C LEU A 459 26.11 4.25 -15.38
N LYS A 460 26.08 5.45 -15.94
CA LYS A 460 25.27 6.57 -15.45
C LYS A 460 24.65 7.29 -16.64
N GLY A 461 23.63 8.10 -16.40
CA GLY A 461 23.11 8.97 -17.45
C GLY A 461 21.68 9.41 -17.21
N ILE A 462 20.91 9.56 -18.29
CA ILE A 462 19.56 10.12 -18.25
C ILE A 462 18.56 9.17 -18.91
N HIS A 463 17.41 9.00 -18.28
CA HIS A 463 16.23 8.35 -18.86
C HIS A 463 15.12 9.38 -19.03
N LYS A 464 14.66 9.52 -20.28
CA LYS A 464 13.48 10.30 -20.63
C LYS A 464 12.32 9.34 -20.89
N THR A 465 11.24 9.54 -20.14
CA THR A 465 9.94 8.86 -20.30
C THR A 465 8.94 9.82 -20.94
N ASP A 466 7.70 9.36 -21.12
CA ASP A 466 6.58 10.19 -21.60
C ASP A 466 6.44 11.55 -20.88
N PHE A 467 6.58 11.54 -19.55
CA PHE A 467 6.24 12.68 -18.70
C PHE A 467 7.40 13.17 -17.84
N SER A 468 8.62 12.63 -18.03
CA SER A 468 9.72 12.96 -17.13
C SER A 468 11.10 12.73 -17.73
N VAL A 469 12.09 13.41 -17.14
CA VAL A 469 13.51 13.21 -17.40
C VAL A 469 14.20 13.04 -16.05
N ARG A 470 15.04 12.02 -15.91
CA ARG A 470 15.67 11.67 -14.64
C ARG A 470 17.03 11.01 -14.82
N GLU A 471 17.87 11.15 -13.82
CA GLU A 471 19.15 10.43 -13.74
C GLU A 471 18.92 8.93 -13.57
N ILE A 472 19.84 8.15 -14.13
CA ILE A 472 19.88 6.70 -13.99
C ILE A 472 21.27 6.23 -13.59
N SER A 473 21.30 5.09 -12.93
CA SER A 473 22.52 4.32 -12.67
C SER A 473 22.35 2.91 -13.21
N GLY A 474 23.45 2.24 -13.51
CA GLY A 474 23.39 0.88 -14.02
C GLY A 474 24.74 0.22 -14.11
N SER A 475 24.73 -0.98 -14.68
CA SER A 475 25.93 -1.76 -14.90
C SER A 475 25.81 -2.64 -16.15
N ILE A 476 26.96 -3.05 -16.69
CA ILE A 476 27.09 -3.98 -17.81
C ILE A 476 28.06 -5.10 -17.44
N GLU A 477 27.67 -6.35 -17.68
CA GLU A 477 28.50 -7.54 -17.47
C GLU A 477 28.47 -8.43 -18.71
N GLY A 478 29.59 -8.49 -19.46
CA GLY A 478 29.57 -9.05 -20.81
C GLY A 478 28.53 -8.32 -21.67
N ASN A 479 27.47 -9.02 -22.06
CA ASN A 479 26.36 -8.42 -22.81
C ASN A 479 25.12 -8.13 -21.96
N GLU A 480 25.11 -8.50 -20.68
CA GLU A 480 23.97 -8.25 -19.79
C GLU A 480 24.03 -6.85 -19.22
N VAL A 481 22.88 -6.19 -19.12
CA VAL A 481 22.76 -4.83 -18.60
C VAL A 481 21.64 -4.71 -17.60
N LYS A 482 21.86 -3.89 -16.58
CA LYS A 482 20.85 -3.54 -15.58
C LYS A 482 20.85 -2.02 -15.39
N PHE A 483 19.66 -1.42 -15.36
CA PHE A 483 19.50 0.01 -15.10
C PHE A 483 18.48 0.23 -14.00
N LEU A 484 18.76 1.18 -13.12
CA LEU A 484 17.80 1.73 -12.18
C LEU A 484 17.48 3.17 -12.57
N SER A 485 16.21 3.41 -12.84
CA SER A 485 15.64 4.71 -13.12
C SER A 485 14.67 5.08 -12.01
N PRO A 486 15.12 5.79 -10.95
CA PRO A 486 14.33 6.02 -9.76
C PRO A 486 13.14 6.97 -9.98
N GLY A 487 11.96 6.54 -9.53
CA GLY A 487 10.76 7.35 -9.39
C GLY A 487 10.71 8.04 -8.03
N ARG A 488 10.52 9.36 -7.98
CA ARG A 488 10.06 10.05 -6.77
C ARG A 488 8.55 10.19 -6.83
N ARG A 489 7.84 9.49 -5.95
CA ARG A 489 6.36 9.38 -5.94
C ARG A 489 5.73 10.77 -6.11
N PRO A 490 4.72 10.92 -6.99
CA PRO A 490 3.94 9.85 -7.64
C PRO A 490 4.59 9.22 -8.89
N ALA A 491 5.87 9.49 -9.20
CA ALA A 491 6.54 8.88 -10.35
C ALA A 491 6.85 7.38 -10.18
N VAL A 492 6.78 6.65 -11.29
CA VAL A 492 7.14 5.22 -11.41
C VAL A 492 8.66 5.05 -11.39
N SER A 493 9.14 4.05 -10.65
CA SER A 493 10.52 3.57 -10.73
C SER A 493 10.61 2.46 -11.76
N TYR A 494 11.68 2.44 -12.54
CA TYR A 494 11.92 1.40 -13.54
C TYR A 494 13.23 0.69 -13.22
N THR A 495 13.18 -0.63 -13.11
CA THR A 495 14.36 -1.49 -13.02
C THR A 495 14.43 -2.31 -14.29
N PHE A 496 15.41 -2.02 -15.13
CA PHE A 496 15.64 -2.71 -16.40
C PHE A 496 16.61 -3.87 -16.19
N ALA A 497 16.35 -4.99 -16.85
CA ALA A 497 17.30 -6.09 -17.00
C ALA A 497 17.24 -6.58 -18.45
N GLY A 498 18.35 -6.51 -19.17
CA GLY A 498 18.39 -6.82 -20.60
C GLY A 498 19.72 -7.34 -21.10
N THR A 499 19.80 -7.51 -22.41
CA THR A 499 20.98 -8.01 -23.13
C THR A 499 21.25 -7.14 -24.35
N ILE A 500 22.51 -6.86 -24.62
CA ILE A 500 22.98 -6.13 -25.80
C ILE A 500 23.40 -7.13 -26.88
N SER A 501 23.04 -6.82 -28.13
CA SER A 501 23.59 -7.45 -29.31
C SER A 501 23.83 -6.39 -30.39
N GLY A 502 25.10 -6.01 -30.60
CA GLY A 502 25.47 -4.89 -31.49
C GLY A 502 24.83 -3.57 -31.06
N ASP A 503 24.08 -2.94 -31.96
CA ASP A 503 23.36 -1.69 -31.72
C ASP A 503 21.94 -1.90 -31.21
N THR A 504 21.63 -3.09 -30.67
CA THR A 504 20.32 -3.41 -30.10
C THR A 504 20.42 -3.79 -28.63
N ILE A 505 19.39 -3.46 -27.87
CA ILE A 505 19.19 -3.86 -26.49
C ILE A 505 17.76 -4.38 -26.34
N THR A 506 17.57 -5.49 -25.65
CA THR A 506 16.24 -6.04 -25.34
C THR A 506 16.19 -6.56 -23.92
N GLY A 507 15.04 -6.49 -23.27
CA GLY A 507 14.92 -7.02 -21.92
C GLY A 507 13.56 -6.84 -21.28
N LYS A 508 13.56 -6.95 -19.95
CA LYS A 508 12.39 -6.80 -19.08
C LYS A 508 12.53 -5.57 -18.19
N ILE A 509 11.39 -5.08 -17.74
CA ILE A 509 11.27 -3.97 -16.80
C ILE A 509 10.42 -4.43 -15.63
N ASP A 510 10.97 -4.28 -14.43
CA ASP A 510 10.20 -4.26 -13.19
C ASP A 510 9.83 -2.82 -12.82
N MET A 511 8.57 -2.60 -12.45
CA MET A 511 8.03 -1.29 -12.06
C MET A 511 7.48 -1.30 -10.62
N GLY A 512 7.90 -2.27 -9.80
CA GLY A 512 7.52 -2.35 -8.39
C GLY A 512 6.06 -2.78 -8.20
N GLU A 513 5.17 -1.83 -7.87
CA GLU A 513 3.75 -2.11 -7.60
C GLU A 513 2.90 -2.27 -8.89
N PHE A 514 3.50 -2.05 -10.06
CA PHE A 514 2.85 -2.15 -11.38
C PHE A 514 3.24 -3.45 -12.11
N LEU A 515 2.47 -3.83 -13.13
CA LEU A 515 2.77 -4.98 -13.98
C LEU A 515 4.13 -4.82 -14.67
N PRO A 516 4.92 -5.89 -14.85
CA PRO A 516 6.16 -5.83 -15.60
C PRO A 516 5.91 -5.51 -17.09
N ALA A 517 6.92 -4.98 -17.74
CA ALA A 517 6.92 -4.69 -19.18
C ALA A 517 8.14 -5.30 -19.86
N ASN A 518 8.13 -5.39 -21.18
CA ASN A 518 9.33 -5.66 -21.97
C ASN A 518 9.83 -4.36 -22.60
N PHE A 519 11.09 -4.35 -23.03
CA PHE A 519 11.60 -3.27 -23.85
C PHE A 519 12.52 -3.78 -24.93
N SER A 520 12.56 -3.03 -26.02
CA SER A 520 13.59 -3.11 -27.03
C SER A 520 14.19 -1.72 -27.24
N GLY A 521 15.38 -1.64 -27.81
CA GLY A 521 16.01 -0.37 -28.07
C GLY A 521 17.08 -0.47 -29.12
N LYS A 522 17.31 0.65 -29.81
CA LYS A 522 18.33 0.78 -30.84
C LYS A 522 19.27 1.93 -30.51
N LYS A 523 20.57 1.70 -30.69
CA LYS A 523 21.58 2.74 -30.53
C LYS A 523 21.39 3.79 -31.62
N ASN A 524 21.33 5.05 -31.21
CA ASN A 524 21.26 6.17 -32.11
C ASN A 524 22.69 6.58 -32.52
N THR A 525 22.99 6.48 -33.81
CA THR A 525 24.31 6.75 -34.38
C THR A 525 24.40 8.12 -35.06
N LYS A 526 23.38 8.98 -34.94
CA LYS A 526 23.46 10.35 -35.44
C LYS A 526 24.41 11.15 -34.54
N ASP A 527 25.58 11.44 -35.06
CA ASP A 527 26.52 12.36 -34.43
C ASP A 527 25.97 13.80 -34.51
N PRO A 528 26.12 14.62 -33.45
CA PRO A 528 25.90 16.05 -33.55
C PRO A 528 26.92 16.68 -34.50
N ASP A 529 26.55 17.81 -35.13
CA ASP A 529 27.43 18.54 -36.03
C ASP A 529 28.74 18.91 -35.32
N ARG A 530 29.86 18.42 -35.86
CA ARG A 530 31.21 18.73 -35.35
C ARG A 530 31.72 20.03 -35.96
N ILE A 531 30.99 21.11 -35.73
CA ILE A 531 31.38 22.46 -36.16
C ILE A 531 31.93 23.25 -34.96
N PRO A 532 33.03 24.02 -35.12
CA PRO A 532 33.47 24.94 -34.09
C PRO A 532 32.35 25.90 -33.72
N ILE A 533 31.99 25.94 -32.43
CA ILE A 533 31.03 26.91 -31.92
C ILE A 533 31.75 28.24 -31.77
N VAL A 534 31.32 29.23 -32.55
CA VAL A 534 31.82 30.60 -32.43
C VAL A 534 31.02 31.29 -31.33
N PHE A 535 31.69 31.72 -30.26
CA PHE A 535 31.08 32.59 -29.27
C PHE A 535 30.90 33.99 -29.90
N PRO A 536 29.69 34.55 -29.95
CA PRO A 536 29.47 35.85 -30.58
C PRO A 536 30.15 36.97 -29.78
N GLU A 537 31.07 37.71 -30.40
CA GLU A 537 31.57 38.99 -29.89
C GLU A 537 30.68 40.12 -30.42
N GLY A 538 29.90 40.75 -29.51
CA GLY A 538 28.83 41.69 -29.85
C GLY A 538 27.43 41.06 -29.77
N ARG A 539 26.36 41.87 -29.67
CA ARG A 539 24.99 41.34 -29.75
C ARG A 539 24.73 40.88 -31.18
N PRO A 540 24.46 39.59 -31.44
CA PRO A 540 24.10 39.15 -32.78
C PRO A 540 22.83 39.89 -33.23
N MET A 541 22.86 40.47 -34.43
CA MET A 541 21.74 41.18 -35.07
C MET A 541 20.68 40.21 -35.61
N GLY A 542 20.39 39.14 -34.85
CA GLY A 542 19.48 38.05 -35.23
C GLY A 542 19.98 37.20 -36.40
N ASN A 543 19.74 35.90 -36.31
CA ASN A 543 19.49 35.05 -37.48
C ASN A 543 18.06 34.55 -37.34
#